data_AF-A0A4R5KKF4-F1
#
_entry.id   AF-A0A4R5KKF4-F1
#
_cell.length_a   1.000
_cell.length_b   1.000
_cell.length_c   1.000
_cell.angle_alpha   90.00
_cell.angle_beta   90.00
_cell.angle_gamma   90.00
#
_symmetry.space_group_name_H-M   'P 1'
#
loop_
_entity.id
_entity.type
_entity.pdbx_description
1 polymer ?
#
loop_
_entity_poly.entity_id
_entity_poly.type
_entity_poly.pdbx_seq_one_letter_code
_entity_poly.pdbx_strand_id
1 'polypeptide(L)'
;MKVTKSEDSLLQFDNGLCIIGDGDIDCCAYNYLDFEQLPVGTVLPDKTAGEFAECITLKEDGFAVKDIDGIPKWVQARSEQNGYYSNGTTLVIDDGNKKISLGNLGGEVSY
;
A
#
# COMPACT_ATOMS: atom_id res chain seq x y z
N MET A 1 -10.93 -9.90 -7.04
CA MET A 1 -10.82 -9.79 -5.57
C MET A 1 -11.42 -8.47 -5.09
N LYS A 2 -12.03 -8.46 -3.90
CA LYS A 2 -12.74 -7.32 -3.33
C LYS A 2 -12.10 -6.89 -2.01
N VAL A 3 -11.95 -5.59 -1.80
CA VAL A 3 -11.44 -5.04 -0.55
C VAL A 3 -12.44 -5.33 0.58
N THR A 4 -11.99 -6.05 1.59
CA THR A 4 -12.74 -6.38 2.82
C THR A 4 -12.31 -5.51 4.00
N LYS A 5 -11.07 -5.00 3.97
CA LYS A 5 -10.51 -4.11 4.99
C LYS A 5 -9.61 -3.06 4.34
N SER A 6 -9.74 -1.81 4.78
CA SER A 6 -8.91 -0.68 4.33
C SER A 6 -8.64 0.21 5.53
N GLU A 7 -7.47 0.06 6.13
CA GLU A 7 -6.95 0.84 7.25
C GLU A 7 -5.56 1.38 6.88
N ASP A 8 -5.03 2.31 7.68
CA ASP A 8 -3.68 2.82 7.49
C ASP A 8 -2.67 1.67 7.46
N SER A 9 -1.88 1.59 6.38
CA SER A 9 -0.89 0.53 6.18
C SER A 9 -1.43 -0.91 6.12
N LEU A 10 -2.75 -1.14 6.05
CA LEU A 10 -3.32 -2.47 5.84
C LEU A 10 -4.53 -2.46 4.89
N LEU A 11 -4.37 -3.10 3.74
CA LEU A 11 -5.45 -3.42 2.81
C LEU A 11 -5.64 -4.94 2.75
N GLN A 12 -6.86 -5.43 2.95
CA GLN A 12 -7.17 -6.87 2.87
C GLN A 12 -8.21 -7.14 1.80
N PHE A 13 -8.03 -8.24 1.08
CA PHE A 13 -8.95 -8.74 0.07
C PHE A 13 -9.70 -10.00 0.53
N ASP A 14 -10.84 -10.27 -0.10
CA ASP A 14 -11.68 -11.45 0.12
C ASP A 14 -11.02 -12.78 -0.28
N ASN A 15 -10.02 -12.73 -1.17
CA ASN A 15 -9.24 -13.89 -1.60
C ASN A 15 -8.07 -14.22 -0.66
N GLY A 16 -7.89 -13.47 0.43
CA GLY A 16 -6.83 -13.68 1.42
C GLY A 16 -5.56 -12.86 1.18
N LEU A 17 -5.43 -12.19 0.04
CA LEU A 17 -4.31 -11.29 -0.23
C LEU A 17 -4.38 -10.04 0.67
N CYS A 18 -3.22 -9.61 1.15
CA CYS A 18 -3.04 -8.41 1.96
C CYS A 18 -1.95 -7.52 1.37
N ILE A 19 -2.15 -6.21 1.45
CA ILE A 19 -1.12 -5.19 1.21
C ILE A 19 -0.80 -4.54 2.55
N ILE A 20 0.48 -4.49 2.89
CA ILE A 20 0.97 -3.98 4.15
C ILE A 20 1.98 -2.87 3.88
N GLY A 21 1.79 -1.72 4.52
CA GLY A 21 2.77 -0.65 4.61
C GLY A 21 3.67 -0.89 5.82
N ASP A 22 4.83 -1.49 5.59
CA ASP A 22 5.82 -1.75 6.64
C ASP A 22 6.76 -0.54 6.78
N GLY A 23 6.32 0.43 7.59
CA GLY A 23 7.07 1.63 7.94
C GLY A 23 7.52 1.59 9.40
N ASP A 24 8.71 2.12 9.68
CA ASP A 24 9.14 2.33 11.06
C ASP A 24 8.23 3.35 11.73
N ILE A 25 7.59 2.93 12.81
CA ILE A 25 6.86 3.83 13.73
C ILE A 25 7.89 4.33 14.73
N ASP A 26 8.33 5.57 14.56
CA ASP A 26 9.09 6.28 15.58
C ASP A 26 8.16 7.27 16.29
N CYS A 27 8.45 7.58 17.55
CA CYS A 27 7.69 8.54 18.37
C CYS A 27 7.58 9.95 17.74
N CYS A 28 8.38 10.22 16.71
CA CYS A 28 8.47 11.50 15.99
C CYS A 28 8.11 11.40 14.49
N ALA A 29 7.82 10.20 13.98
CA ALA A 29 7.51 9.96 12.56
C ALA A 29 6.53 8.80 12.40
N TYR A 30 5.40 9.06 11.74
CA TYR A 30 4.42 8.05 11.36
C TYR A 30 4.40 7.94 9.83
N ASN A 31 4.87 6.80 9.32
CA ASN A 31 4.94 6.53 7.88
C ASN A 31 3.94 5.42 7.53
N TYR A 32 3.05 5.69 6.58
CA TYR A 32 1.97 4.77 6.24
C TYR A 32 1.62 4.80 4.75
N LEU A 33 0.86 3.81 4.31
CA LEU A 33 0.22 3.80 3.00
C LEU A 33 -1.22 4.27 3.12
N ASP A 34 -1.55 5.31 2.37
CA ASP A 34 -2.87 5.92 2.29
C ASP A 34 -3.73 5.18 1.26
N PHE A 35 -4.64 4.36 1.76
CA PHE A 35 -5.56 3.55 0.96
C PHE A 35 -6.92 4.21 0.72
N GLU A 36 -7.06 5.54 0.88
CA GLU A 36 -8.35 6.24 0.67
C GLU A 36 -8.99 5.97 -0.71
N GLN A 37 -8.18 5.76 -1.75
CA GLN A 37 -8.68 5.42 -3.10
C GLN A 37 -9.12 3.97 -3.27
N LEU A 38 -8.94 3.13 -2.24
CA LEU A 38 -9.30 1.71 -2.22
C LEU A 38 -10.24 1.40 -1.04
N PRO A 39 -11.39 2.09 -0.90
CA PRO A 39 -12.31 1.86 0.21
C PRO A 39 -12.86 0.43 0.20
N VAL A 40 -13.38 -0.01 1.35
CA VAL A 40 -14.08 -1.31 1.47
C VAL A 40 -15.16 -1.41 0.41
N GLY A 41 -15.16 -2.52 -0.32
CA GLY A 41 -16.05 -2.74 -1.45
C GLY A 41 -15.43 -2.54 -2.82
N THR A 42 -14.26 -1.89 -2.91
CA THR A 42 -13.53 -1.74 -4.17
C THR A 42 -13.17 -3.10 -4.75
N VAL A 43 -13.39 -3.27 -6.05
CA VAL A 43 -13.14 -4.52 -6.77
C VAL A 43 -11.92 -4.34 -7.67
N LEU A 44 -10.94 -5.22 -7.48
CA LEU A 44 -9.75 -5.35 -8.30
C LEU A 44 -9.78 -6.68 -9.05
N PRO A 45 -9.06 -6.81 -10.18
CA PRO A 45 -8.88 -8.08 -10.85
C PRO A 45 -8.39 -9.15 -9.88
N ASP A 46 -8.96 -10.35 -9.95
CA ASP A 46 -8.49 -11.46 -9.11
C ASP A 46 -7.11 -11.93 -9.55
N LYS A 47 -6.15 -11.91 -8.63
CA LYS A 47 -4.72 -12.11 -8.89
C LYS A 47 -4.04 -12.78 -7.71
N THR A 48 -3.05 -13.61 -8.00
CA THR A 48 -2.09 -14.11 -7.01
C THR A 48 -1.14 -12.99 -6.55
N ALA A 49 -0.42 -13.17 -5.44
CA ALA A 49 0.55 -12.17 -4.96
C ALA A 49 1.61 -11.79 -6.02
N GLY A 50 2.09 -12.78 -6.80
CA GLY A 50 3.06 -12.54 -7.87
C GLY A 50 2.48 -11.73 -9.02
N GLU A 51 1.29 -12.09 -9.51
CA GLU A 51 0.62 -11.33 -10.57
C GLU A 51 0.22 -9.93 -10.12
N PHE A 52 -0.15 -9.78 -8.84
CA PHE A 52 -0.49 -8.48 -8.28
C PHE A 52 0.74 -7.58 -8.21
N ALA A 53 1.89 -8.11 -7.77
CA ALA A 53 3.17 -7.41 -7.77
C ALA A 53 3.55 -6.84 -9.15
N GLU A 54 3.36 -7.62 -10.21
CA GLU A 54 3.64 -7.19 -11.58
C GLU A 54 2.69 -6.10 -12.09
N CYS A 55 1.49 -5.97 -11.50
CA CYS A 55 0.52 -4.94 -11.86
C CYS A 55 0.77 -3.61 -11.13
N ILE A 56 1.60 -3.61 -10.09
CA ILE A 56 1.94 -2.43 -9.33
C ILE A 56 2.96 -1.61 -10.10
N THR A 57 2.67 -0.32 -10.27
CA THR A 57 3.63 0.65 -10.76
C THR A 57 4.09 1.50 -9.61
N LEU A 58 5.31 1.23 -9.12
CA LEU A 58 5.95 2.02 -8.07
C LEU A 58 6.40 3.39 -8.61
N LYS A 59 6.31 4.40 -7.75
CA LYS A 59 7.01 5.68 -7.89
C LYS A 59 7.74 5.99 -6.59
N GLU A 60 8.41 7.14 -6.54
CA GLU A 60 9.20 7.54 -5.37
C GLU A 60 8.37 7.62 -4.09
N ASP A 61 7.12 8.05 -4.19
CA ASP A 61 6.26 8.44 -3.08
C ASP A 61 4.96 7.62 -2.95
N GLY A 62 4.85 6.52 -3.67
CA GLY A 62 3.64 5.72 -3.68
C GLY A 62 3.60 4.70 -4.80
N PHE A 63 2.41 4.16 -5.05
CA PHE A 63 2.21 3.25 -6.16
C PHE A 63 0.82 3.38 -6.78
N ALA A 64 0.73 2.97 -8.04
CA ALA A 64 -0.52 2.87 -8.77
C ALA A 64 -0.89 1.40 -9.03
N VAL A 65 -2.19 1.11 -8.95
CA VAL A 65 -2.79 -0.16 -9.36
C VAL A 65 -4.12 0.12 -10.08
N LYS A 66 -4.50 -0.70 -11.07
CA LYS A 66 -5.78 -0.54 -11.77
C LYS A 66 -6.89 -1.33 -11.09
N ASP A 67 -8.07 -0.73 -10.99
CA ASP A 67 -9.29 -1.45 -10.58
C ASP A 67 -9.82 -2.38 -11.68
N ILE A 68 -10.96 -3.03 -11.41
CA ILE A 68 -11.59 -3.97 -12.35
C ILE A 68 -11.97 -3.32 -13.68
N ASP A 69 -12.24 -2.02 -13.70
CA ASP A 69 -12.60 -1.25 -14.89
C ASP A 69 -11.36 -0.67 -15.61
N GLY A 70 -10.16 -0.99 -15.12
CA GLY A 70 -8.90 -0.49 -15.67
C GLY A 70 -8.56 0.93 -15.25
N ILE A 71 -9.31 1.52 -14.31
CA ILE A 71 -9.08 2.88 -13.80
C ILE A 71 -7.92 2.84 -12.81
N PRO A 72 -6.85 3.63 -13.01
CA PRO A 72 -5.75 3.68 -12.07
C PRO A 72 -6.19 4.28 -10.73
N LYS A 73 -5.86 3.59 -9.64
CA LYS A 73 -5.96 4.02 -8.25
C LYS A 73 -4.56 4.31 -7.75
N TRP A 74 -4.40 5.47 -7.14
CA TRP A 74 -3.15 5.91 -6.55
C TRP A 74 -3.18 5.69 -5.04
N VAL A 75 -2.11 5.10 -4.52
CA VAL A 75 -1.86 4.91 -3.09
C VAL A 75 -0.60 5.68 -2.75
N GLN A 76 -0.75 6.70 -1.91
CA GLN A 76 0.35 7.56 -1.49
C GLN A 76 1.05 6.94 -0.27
N ALA A 77 2.38 6.93 -0.25
CA ALA A 77 3.13 6.80 0.98
C ALA A 77 3.15 8.16 1.68
N ARG A 78 2.62 8.23 2.89
CA ARG A 78 2.55 9.44 3.72
C ARG A 78 3.59 9.39 4.82
N SER A 79 4.12 10.56 5.17
CA SER A 79 5.01 10.76 6.31
C SER A 79 4.54 11.93 7.15
N GLU A 80 4.03 11.64 8.34
CA GLU A 80 3.70 12.63 9.36
C GLU A 80 4.90 12.75 10.30
N GLN A 81 5.64 13.86 10.23
CA GLN A 81 6.88 14.04 10.98
C GLN A 81 7.01 15.43 11.60
N ASN A 82 7.76 15.52 12.70
CA ASN A 82 8.12 16.80 13.35
C ASN A 82 9.47 17.40 12.88
N GLY A 83 10.07 16.85 11.81
CA GLY A 83 11.12 17.53 11.03
C GLY A 83 12.55 16.99 11.14
N TYR A 84 12.79 15.77 11.64
CA TYR A 84 14.16 15.27 11.85
C TYR A 84 14.57 14.02 11.04
N TYR A 85 13.65 13.11 10.70
CA TYR A 85 13.94 11.87 9.95
C TYR A 85 12.70 11.37 9.22
N SER A 86 12.81 10.99 7.93
CA SER A 86 11.80 10.16 7.25
C SER A 86 12.38 8.79 6.91
N ASN A 87 11.87 7.75 7.57
CA ASN A 87 12.05 6.38 7.12
C ASN A 87 10.89 6.09 6.14
N GLY A 88 11.19 5.71 4.90
CA GLY A 88 10.14 5.43 3.95
C GLY A 88 9.34 4.16 4.31
N THR A 89 8.15 4.02 3.75
CA THR A 89 7.27 2.87 3.98
C THR A 89 7.59 1.76 2.98
N THR A 90 7.88 0.56 3.45
CA THR A 90 8.10 -0.59 2.56
C THR A 90 6.76 -1.20 2.14
N LEU A 91 6.52 -1.31 0.84
CA LEU A 91 5.34 -1.98 0.31
C LEU A 91 5.52 -3.50 0.35
N VAL A 92 4.65 -4.20 1.06
CA VAL A 92 4.65 -5.65 1.19
C VAL A 92 3.32 -6.23 0.72
N ILE A 93 3.37 -7.26 -0.13
CA ILE A 93 2.22 -8.09 -0.50
C ILE A 93 2.34 -9.42 0.23
N ASP A 94 1.28 -9.84 0.92
CA ASP A 94 1.21 -11.09 1.68
C ASP A 94 -0.01 -11.90 1.26
N ASP A 95 0.16 -13.18 0.91
CA ASP A 95 -0.94 -14.11 0.61
C ASP A 95 -1.15 -15.19 1.69
N GLY A 96 -0.48 -15.04 2.84
CA GLY A 96 -0.49 -16.01 3.94
C GLY A 96 0.53 -17.15 3.79
N ASN A 97 1.02 -17.41 2.56
CA ASN A 97 2.07 -18.39 2.30
C ASN A 97 3.42 -17.72 1.98
N LYS A 98 3.37 -16.55 1.34
CA LYS A 98 4.53 -15.81 0.85
C LYS A 98 4.34 -14.31 1.07
N LYS A 99 5.45 -13.66 1.44
CA LYS A 99 5.60 -12.21 1.45
C LYS A 99 6.48 -11.75 0.29
N ILE A 100 6.04 -10.71 -0.42
CA ILE A 100 6.78 -10.07 -1.51
C ILE A 100 6.95 -8.60 -1.15
N SER A 101 8.18 -8.18 -0.86
CA SER A 101 8.53 -6.78 -0.66
C SER A 101 8.89 -6.14 -1.99
N LEU A 102 8.24 -5.04 -2.35
CA LEU A 102 8.39 -4.41 -3.66
C LEU A 102 9.32 -3.19 -3.68
N GLY A 103 9.53 -2.55 -2.53
CA GLY A 103 10.44 -1.41 -2.41
C GLY A 103 10.08 -0.50 -1.24
N ASN A 104 11.02 0.38 -0.89
CA ASN A 104 10.84 1.43 0.10
C ASN A 104 10.36 2.71 -0.59
N LEU A 105 9.24 3.27 -0.13
CA LEU A 105 8.59 4.46 -0.68
C LEU A 105 8.90 5.65 0.21
N GLY A 106 9.48 6.70 -0.36
CA GLY A 106 9.76 7.96 0.33
C GLY A 106 8.45 8.66 0.67
N GLY A 107 8.03 8.63 1.93
CA GLY A 107 6.75 9.22 2.32
C GLY A 107 6.69 10.72 2.01
N GLU A 108 5.61 11.15 1.36
CA GLU A 108 5.32 12.56 1.13
C GLU A 108 4.96 13.22 2.47
N VAL A 109 5.62 14.34 2.78
CA VAL A 109 5.39 15.08 4.03
C VAL A 109 4.02 15.76 3.98
N SER A 110 3.11 15.33 4.85
CA SER A 110 1.84 16.02 5.08
C SER A 110 2.05 17.11 6.15
N TYR A 111 1.80 18.37 5.78
CA TYR A 111 1.89 19.55 6.66
C TYR A 111 0.57 19.87 7.35
#